data_AF-A0A2Z4IZ85-F1
#
_entry.id   AF-A0A2Z4IZ85-F1
#
_cell.length_a   1.000
_cell.length_b   1.000
_cell.length_c   1.000
_cell.angle_alpha   90.00
_cell.angle_beta   90.00
_cell.angle_gamma   90.00
#
_symmetry.space_group_name_H-M   'P 1'
#
loop_
_entity.id
_entity.type
_entity.pdbx_description
1 polymer ?
#
loop_
_entity_poly.entity_id
_entity_poly.type
_entity_poly.pdbx_seq_one_letter_code
_entity_poly.pdbx_strand_id
1 'polypeptide(L)'
;MTFVQVIDCKTSRFDEMSRLMDTWVEQTRGKRAAAHNVIGKDRSDASHFIEILEFPSYEEAMRNSNLPETDRVFQEMVALCDELPTFTDLVVVRDDQLETSTVRRYFEVIAAEGELPPLNDLMAEHYRDHQPGDEQDILGMDHVRRELEMWRAAFDFEFSVEDLIAQDDRVCARWFWTGTHKGDFLGIPADGRKVSMTGTTVFRCGGDGKLAEGWWEYDRLGLMAQLGALDDLER
;
A
#
# COMPACT_ATOMS: atom_id res chain seq x y z
N MET A 1 -13.43 3.34 -14.21
CA MET A 1 -12.02 3.75 -14.28
C MET A 1 -11.91 5.02 -13.47
N THR A 2 -10.84 5.15 -12.67
CA THR A 2 -10.58 6.35 -11.87
C THR A 2 -10.60 7.59 -12.74
N PHE A 3 -11.22 8.64 -12.21
CA PHE A 3 -11.36 9.93 -12.87
C PHE A 3 -10.68 11.00 -12.04
N VAL A 4 -9.92 11.87 -12.69
CA VAL A 4 -9.22 12.98 -12.05
C VAL A 4 -9.71 14.28 -12.67
N GLN A 5 -10.05 15.26 -11.84
CA GLN A 5 -10.30 16.63 -12.27
C GLN A 5 -9.17 17.52 -11.78
N VAL A 6 -8.58 18.29 -12.70
CA VAL A 6 -7.57 19.30 -12.40
C VAL A 6 -8.22 20.68 -12.51
N ILE A 7 -8.13 21.45 -11.43
CA ILE A 7 -8.59 22.84 -11.35
C ILE A 7 -7.35 23.72 -11.29
N ASP A 8 -7.17 24.55 -12.30
CA ASP A 8 -6.08 25.54 -12.38
C ASP A 8 -6.65 26.91 -12.02
N CYS A 9 -6.10 27.53 -10.97
CA CYS A 9 -6.60 28.76 -10.39
C CYS A 9 -5.45 29.75 -10.16
N LYS A 10 -5.72 31.03 -10.45
CA LYS A 10 -4.91 32.14 -9.95
C LYS A 10 -5.68 32.96 -8.95
N THR A 11 -5.11 33.18 -7.78
CA THR A 11 -5.70 34.02 -6.73
C THR A 11 -4.64 34.64 -5.83
N SER A 12 -4.83 35.93 -5.55
CA SER A 12 -4.14 36.68 -4.49
C SER A 12 -4.72 36.42 -3.09
N ARG A 13 -5.85 35.70 -2.99
CA ARG A 13 -6.66 35.49 -1.79
C ARG A 13 -6.73 34.01 -1.37
N PHE A 14 -5.62 33.29 -1.46
CA PHE A 14 -5.57 31.85 -1.15
C PHE A 14 -6.09 31.48 0.24
N ASP A 15 -5.79 32.29 1.27
CA ASP A 15 -6.25 32.00 2.64
C ASP A 15 -7.79 32.03 2.77
N GLU A 16 -8.47 32.81 1.93
CA GLU A 16 -9.93 32.82 1.85
C GLU A 16 -10.43 31.60 1.07
N MET A 17 -9.74 31.25 -0.02
CA MET A 17 -10.05 30.06 -0.82
C MET A 17 -9.87 28.76 -0.03
N SER A 18 -8.81 28.65 0.77
CA SER A 18 -8.57 27.48 1.64
C SER A 18 -9.69 27.30 2.67
N ARG A 19 -10.13 28.39 3.31
CA ARG A 19 -11.25 28.36 4.28
C ARG A 19 -12.57 27.96 3.62
N LEU A 20 -12.78 28.40 2.37
CA LEU A 20 -13.93 27.99 1.57
C LEU A 20 -13.91 26.49 1.29
N MET A 21 -12.75 25.93 0.95
CA MET A 21 -12.58 24.49 0.73
C MET A 21 -12.76 23.66 2.00
N ASP A 22 -12.25 24.13 3.15
CA ASP A 22 -12.50 23.48 4.45
C ASP A 22 -14.00 23.41 4.75
N THR A 23 -14.73 24.50 4.44
CA THR A 23 -16.19 24.57 4.60
C THR A 23 -16.91 23.58 3.68
N TRP A 24 -16.47 23.44 2.43
CA TRP A 24 -17.00 22.47 1.49
C TRP A 24 -16.81 21.03 1.96
N VAL A 25 -15.62 20.69 2.49
CA VAL A 25 -15.32 19.35 3.03
C VAL A 25 -16.29 19.00 4.16
N GLU A 26 -16.60 19.94 5.05
CA GLU A 26 -17.55 19.69 6.14
C GLU A 26 -19.00 19.61 5.64
N GLN A 27 -19.43 20.52 4.75
CA GLN A 27 -20.81 20.55 4.23
C GLN A 27 -21.16 19.34 3.36
N THR A 28 -20.17 18.80 2.66
CA THR A 28 -20.35 17.61 1.80
C THR A 28 -20.02 16.29 2.50
N ARG A 29 -19.76 16.32 3.80
CA ARG A 29 -19.45 15.12 4.58
C ARG A 29 -20.56 14.07 4.46
N GLY A 30 -20.18 12.86 4.07
CA GLY A 30 -21.12 11.75 3.84
C GLY A 30 -21.93 11.84 2.54
N LYS A 31 -21.72 12.87 1.71
CA LYS A 31 -22.36 13.06 0.39
C LYS A 31 -21.36 13.14 -0.75
N ARG A 32 -20.15 13.68 -0.53
CA ARG A 32 -19.12 13.80 -1.56
C ARG A 32 -18.61 12.45 -2.02
N ALA A 33 -18.27 12.37 -3.29
CA ALA A 33 -17.66 11.19 -3.89
C ALA A 33 -16.14 11.34 -4.14
N ALA A 34 -15.58 12.53 -3.89
CA ALA A 34 -14.14 12.75 -3.96
C ALA A 34 -13.43 11.89 -2.91
N ALA A 35 -12.54 11.02 -3.37
CA ALA A 35 -11.81 10.07 -2.52
C ALA A 35 -10.47 10.64 -2.03
N HIS A 36 -9.85 11.50 -2.84
CA HIS A 36 -8.56 12.11 -2.57
C HIS A 36 -8.50 13.52 -3.18
N ASN A 37 -7.86 14.46 -2.49
CA ASN A 37 -7.68 15.84 -2.94
C ASN A 37 -6.26 16.30 -2.64
N VAL A 38 -5.60 16.90 -3.64
CA VAL A 38 -4.28 17.50 -3.51
C VAL A 38 -4.33 18.94 -4.00
N ILE A 39 -3.93 19.87 -3.15
CA ILE A 39 -3.81 21.29 -3.51
C ILE A 39 -2.32 21.66 -3.53
N GLY A 40 -1.82 22.01 -4.70
CA GLY A 40 -0.46 22.47 -4.92
C GLY A 40 -0.42 23.98 -5.13
N LYS A 41 0.48 24.66 -4.43
CA LYS A 41 0.86 26.05 -4.74
C LYS A 41 2.06 26.03 -5.68
N ASP A 42 1.98 26.76 -6.79
CA ASP A 42 3.12 26.92 -7.68
C ASP A 42 4.27 27.60 -6.93
N ARG A 43 5.45 26.98 -7.00
CA ARG A 43 6.67 27.48 -6.37
C ARG A 43 7.18 28.75 -7.06
N SER A 44 6.95 28.88 -8.36
CA SER A 44 7.45 29.98 -9.19
C SER A 44 6.47 31.15 -9.27
N ASP A 45 5.19 30.89 -9.02
CA ASP A 45 4.12 31.89 -9.00
C ASP A 45 3.27 31.71 -7.74
N ALA A 46 3.46 32.60 -6.76
CA ALA A 46 2.78 32.50 -5.47
C ALA A 46 1.26 32.73 -5.54
N SER A 47 0.75 33.22 -6.68
CA SER A 47 -0.69 33.40 -6.94
C SER A 47 -1.32 32.22 -7.67
N HIS A 48 -0.54 31.27 -8.17
CA HIS A 48 -1.02 30.15 -8.97
C HIS A 48 -1.13 28.87 -8.12
N PHE A 49 -2.27 28.20 -8.25
CA PHE A 49 -2.63 27.00 -7.50
C PHE A 49 -3.27 25.97 -8.42
N ILE A 50 -2.98 24.71 -8.15
CA ILE A 50 -3.58 23.58 -8.83
C ILE A 50 -4.24 22.70 -7.78
N GLU A 51 -5.53 22.41 -7.97
CA GLU A 51 -6.25 21.42 -7.18
C GLU A 51 -6.49 20.17 -8.05
N ILE A 52 -6.21 19.00 -7.49
CA ILE A 52 -6.33 17.70 -8.16
C ILE A 52 -7.28 16.85 -7.33
N LEU A 53 -8.47 16.62 -7.88
CA LEU A 53 -9.52 15.83 -7.25
C LEU A 53 -9.62 14.47 -7.90
N GLU A 54 -9.61 13.41 -7.09
CA GLU A 54 -9.76 12.04 -7.55
C GLU A 54 -11.13 11.47 -7.18
N PHE A 55 -11.76 10.84 -8.16
CA PHE A 55 -13.08 10.22 -8.05
C PHE A 55 -13.04 8.76 -8.52
N PRO A 56 -13.86 7.87 -7.94
CA PRO A 56 -13.98 6.49 -8.41
C PRO A 56 -14.40 6.36 -9.88
N SER A 57 -15.14 7.35 -10.40
CA SER A 57 -15.56 7.42 -11.79
C SER A 57 -16.00 8.83 -12.19
N TYR A 58 -16.12 9.08 -13.49
CA TYR A 58 -16.69 10.32 -14.03
C TYR A 58 -18.14 10.56 -13.56
N GLU A 59 -18.95 9.50 -13.44
CA GLU A 59 -20.34 9.62 -12.97
C GLU A 59 -20.42 10.06 -11.51
N GLU A 60 -19.49 9.58 -10.68
CA GLU A 60 -19.35 10.02 -9.30
C GLU A 60 -18.87 11.48 -9.22
N ALA A 61 -17.93 11.88 -10.08
CA ALA A 61 -17.48 13.27 -10.20
C ALA A 61 -18.64 14.20 -10.58
N MET A 62 -19.45 13.84 -11.58
CA MET A 62 -20.62 14.62 -11.98
C MET A 62 -21.69 14.67 -10.89
N ARG A 63 -21.92 13.57 -10.15
CA ARG A 63 -22.82 13.59 -8.99
C ARG A 63 -22.32 14.55 -7.92
N ASN A 64 -21.03 14.57 -7.65
CA ASN A 64 -20.41 15.49 -6.71
C ASN A 64 -20.54 16.96 -7.15
N SER A 65 -20.29 17.25 -8.44
CA SER A 65 -20.42 18.61 -8.99
C SER A 65 -21.86 19.12 -9.02
N ASN A 66 -22.84 18.23 -9.19
CA ASN A 66 -24.26 18.57 -9.17
C ASN A 66 -24.84 18.73 -7.75
N LEU A 67 -24.05 18.57 -6.69
CA LEU A 67 -24.50 18.89 -5.33
C LEU A 67 -24.71 20.41 -5.20
N PRO A 68 -25.85 20.87 -4.65
CA PRO A 68 -26.09 22.30 -4.42
C PRO A 68 -24.99 22.96 -3.58
N GLU A 69 -24.44 22.23 -2.61
CA GLU A 69 -23.33 22.68 -1.77
C GLU A 69 -22.04 22.88 -2.58
N THR A 70 -21.77 21.99 -3.55
CA THR A 70 -20.60 22.08 -4.44
C THR A 70 -20.75 23.22 -5.44
N ASP A 71 -21.92 23.40 -6.07
CA ASP A 71 -22.17 24.51 -7.01
C ASP A 71 -22.01 25.87 -6.33
N ARG A 72 -22.50 26.01 -5.09
CA ARG A 72 -22.32 27.22 -4.31
C ARG A 72 -20.85 27.53 -4.02
N VAL A 73 -20.12 26.54 -3.51
CA VAL A 73 -18.69 26.68 -3.20
C VAL A 73 -17.91 27.00 -4.46
N PHE A 74 -18.27 26.40 -5.59
CA PHE A 74 -17.66 26.68 -6.89
C PHE A 74 -17.84 28.14 -7.30
N GLN A 75 -19.05 28.71 -7.18
CA GLN A 75 -19.26 30.13 -7.51
C GLN A 75 -18.47 31.07 -6.59
N GLU A 76 -18.40 30.76 -5.30
CA GLU A 76 -17.60 31.51 -4.34
C GLU A 76 -16.09 31.39 -4.66
N MET A 77 -15.62 30.21 -5.09
CA MET A 77 -14.24 29.99 -5.54
C MET A 77 -13.90 30.83 -6.77
N VAL A 78 -14.75 30.82 -7.80
CA VAL A 78 -14.56 31.62 -9.02
C VAL A 78 -14.47 33.11 -8.67
N ALA A 79 -15.27 33.60 -7.72
CA ALA A 79 -15.22 34.99 -7.27
C ALA A 79 -13.94 35.35 -6.49
N LEU A 80 -13.26 34.37 -5.91
CA LEU A 80 -11.97 34.52 -5.24
C LEU A 80 -10.78 34.49 -6.20
N CYS A 81 -10.96 33.98 -7.42
CA CYS A 81 -9.91 33.94 -8.44
C CYS A 81 -9.67 35.34 -9.06
N ASP A 82 -8.41 35.63 -9.38
CA ASP A 82 -8.00 36.83 -10.12
C ASP A 82 -8.25 36.65 -11.63
N GLU A 83 -8.25 35.41 -12.11
CA GLU A 83 -8.57 34.99 -13.48
C GLU A 83 -9.60 33.85 -13.45
N LEU A 84 -10.32 33.60 -14.55
CA LEU A 84 -11.25 32.47 -14.60
C LEU A 84 -10.47 31.15 -14.46
N PRO A 85 -10.83 30.28 -13.49
CA PRO A 85 -10.16 29.01 -13.34
C PRO A 85 -10.45 28.10 -14.54
N THR A 86 -9.53 27.19 -14.82
CA THR A 86 -9.70 26.17 -15.87
C THR A 86 -9.89 24.78 -15.27
N PHE A 87 -10.63 23.93 -15.99
CA PHE A 87 -11.00 22.59 -15.54
C PHE A 87 -10.57 21.59 -16.60
N THR A 88 -9.77 20.61 -16.19
CA THR A 88 -9.33 19.54 -17.07
C THR A 88 -9.80 18.20 -16.52
N ASP A 89 -10.62 17.52 -17.31
CA ASP A 89 -11.19 16.22 -16.99
C ASP A 89 -10.30 15.10 -17.55
N LEU A 90 -9.75 14.26 -16.68
CA LEU A 90 -8.78 13.24 -17.01
C LEU A 90 -9.31 11.84 -16.69
N VAL A 91 -9.17 10.94 -17.66
CA VAL A 91 -9.26 9.50 -17.40
C VAL A 91 -7.87 9.02 -17.04
N VAL A 92 -7.73 8.40 -15.87
CA VAL A 92 -6.44 7.84 -15.45
C VAL A 92 -6.10 6.65 -16.34
N VAL A 93 -5.02 6.78 -17.11
CA VAL A 93 -4.51 5.72 -18.00
C VAL A 93 -3.55 4.79 -17.25
N ARG A 94 -2.80 5.34 -16.29
CA ARG A 94 -1.81 4.61 -15.50
C ARG A 94 -1.64 5.30 -14.14
N ASP A 95 -1.57 4.51 -13.09
CA ASP A 95 -1.26 4.91 -11.71
C ASP A 95 -0.18 3.94 -11.19
N ASP A 96 1.07 4.41 -11.18
CA ASP A 96 2.22 3.60 -10.79
C ASP A 96 2.52 3.79 -9.30
N GLN A 97 2.05 2.85 -8.49
CA GLN A 97 2.35 2.79 -7.07
C GLN A 97 3.72 2.11 -6.83
N LEU A 98 4.79 2.91 -6.98
CA LEU A 98 6.23 2.60 -6.84
C LEU A 98 6.56 1.44 -5.88
N GLU A 99 6.25 1.73 -4.62
CA GLU A 99 6.59 0.95 -3.44
C GLU A 99 5.78 -0.34 -3.40
N THR A 100 4.49 -0.29 -3.76
CA THR A 100 3.65 -1.50 -3.82
C THR A 100 4.13 -2.47 -4.90
N SER A 101 4.62 -1.94 -6.03
CA SER A 101 5.18 -2.76 -7.10
C SER A 101 6.45 -3.48 -6.62
N THR A 102 7.29 -2.80 -5.83
CA THR A 102 8.48 -3.39 -5.20
C THR A 102 8.12 -4.49 -4.21
N VAL A 103 7.13 -4.27 -3.34
CA VAL A 103 6.65 -5.31 -2.40
C VAL A 103 6.05 -6.51 -3.13
N ARG A 104 5.23 -6.28 -4.16
CA ARG A 104 4.70 -7.37 -5.00
C ARG A 104 5.83 -8.20 -5.59
N ARG A 105 6.84 -7.52 -6.14
CA ARG A 105 8.00 -8.17 -6.74
C ARG A 105 8.80 -8.97 -5.72
N TYR A 106 8.92 -8.49 -4.49
CA TYR A 106 9.55 -9.23 -3.41
C TYR A 106 8.85 -10.58 -3.15
N PHE A 107 7.52 -10.59 -3.02
CA PHE A 107 6.76 -11.84 -2.83
C PHE A 107 6.89 -12.80 -4.03
N GLU A 108 6.87 -12.28 -5.26
CA GLU A 108 7.12 -13.10 -6.45
C GLU A 108 8.50 -13.77 -6.43
N VAL A 109 9.53 -13.03 -6.00
CA VAL A 109 10.91 -13.53 -5.95
C VAL A 109 11.09 -14.61 -4.88
N ILE A 110 10.53 -14.42 -3.68
CA ILE A 110 10.66 -15.43 -2.61
C ILE A 110 9.79 -16.66 -2.88
N ALA A 111 8.67 -16.52 -3.59
CA ALA A 111 7.81 -17.64 -3.98
C ALA A 111 8.32 -18.41 -5.21
N ALA A 112 9.18 -17.81 -6.03
CA ALA A 112 9.69 -18.45 -7.24
C ALA A 112 10.52 -19.70 -6.92
N GLU A 113 10.30 -20.78 -7.67
CA GLU A 113 11.12 -21.98 -7.59
C GLU A 113 12.58 -21.72 -8.00
N GLY A 114 13.52 -22.49 -7.46
CA GLY A 114 14.94 -22.45 -7.82
C GLY A 114 15.80 -21.55 -6.93
N GLU A 115 16.99 -21.19 -7.40
CA GLU A 115 17.92 -20.35 -6.64
C GLU A 115 17.39 -18.93 -6.48
N LEU A 116 17.52 -18.37 -5.28
CA LEU A 116 17.10 -16.99 -5.01
C LEU A 116 18.02 -16.01 -5.76
N PRO A 117 17.49 -15.12 -6.62
CA PRO A 117 18.31 -14.10 -7.26
C PRO A 117 18.87 -13.09 -6.23
N PRO A 118 19.87 -12.27 -6.61
CA PRO A 118 20.34 -11.17 -5.79
C PRO A 118 19.18 -10.24 -5.39
N LEU A 119 19.07 -9.95 -4.09
CA LEU A 119 18.02 -9.09 -3.53
C LEU A 119 18.40 -7.61 -3.50
N ASN A 120 19.62 -7.25 -3.91
CA ASN A 120 20.17 -5.88 -3.79
C ASN A 120 19.36 -4.81 -4.55
N ASP A 121 18.58 -5.21 -5.55
CA ASP A 121 17.71 -4.32 -6.32
C ASP A 121 16.33 -4.13 -5.66
N LEU A 122 15.96 -5.01 -4.72
CA LEU A 122 14.69 -4.97 -4.00
C LEU A 122 14.86 -4.52 -2.54
N MET A 123 15.98 -4.83 -1.92
CA MET A 123 16.21 -4.64 -0.48
C MET A 123 17.45 -3.81 -0.24
N ALA A 124 17.40 -2.98 0.80
CA ALA A 124 18.54 -2.22 1.27
C ALA A 124 19.63 -3.14 1.84
N GLU A 125 20.90 -2.75 1.71
CA GLU A 125 22.04 -3.50 2.25
C GLU A 125 21.90 -3.78 3.76
N HIS A 126 21.38 -2.79 4.49
CA HIS A 126 21.15 -2.85 5.94
C HIS A 126 19.68 -3.11 6.28
N TYR A 127 18.99 -3.92 5.48
CA TYR A 127 17.61 -4.32 5.75
C TYR A 127 17.46 -4.88 7.18
N ARG A 128 16.38 -4.48 7.87
CA ARG A 128 16.03 -5.02 9.18
C ARG A 128 14.82 -5.93 9.06
N ASP A 129 14.98 -7.18 9.45
CA ASP A 129 13.86 -8.11 9.53
C ASP A 129 13.38 -8.24 10.97
N HIS A 130 12.07 -8.10 11.15
CA HIS A 130 11.38 -8.21 12.43
C HIS A 130 10.43 -9.41 12.36
N GLN A 131 10.85 -10.55 12.90
CA GLN A 131 10.07 -11.79 12.92
C GLN A 131 9.35 -11.99 14.27
N PRO A 132 8.16 -12.61 14.27
CA PRO A 132 7.49 -13.02 15.50
C PRO A 132 8.34 -14.01 16.30
N GLY A 133 8.77 -13.59 17.49
CA GLY A 133 9.49 -14.41 18.45
C GLY A 133 11.00 -14.20 18.51
N ASP A 134 11.57 -13.35 17.66
CA ASP A 134 12.97 -12.98 17.75
C ASP A 134 13.21 -11.93 18.86
N GLU A 135 14.29 -12.10 19.64
CA GLU A 135 14.63 -11.18 20.73
C GLU A 135 15.26 -9.86 20.25
N GLN A 136 15.81 -9.83 19.03
CA GLN A 136 16.49 -8.66 18.45
C GLN A 136 16.30 -8.61 16.93
N ASP A 137 16.20 -7.41 16.38
CA ASP A 137 16.22 -7.17 14.92
C ASP A 137 17.43 -7.84 14.27
N ILE A 138 17.19 -8.51 13.14
CA ILE A 138 18.26 -9.14 12.38
C ILE A 138 18.65 -8.26 11.19
N LEU A 139 19.95 -7.99 11.08
CA LEU A 139 20.50 -7.08 10.08
C LEU A 139 21.00 -7.83 8.83
N GLY A 140 20.56 -7.35 7.68
CA GLY A 140 21.08 -7.71 6.36
C GLY A 140 20.36 -8.88 5.70
N MET A 141 20.56 -8.98 4.38
CA MET A 141 19.88 -9.96 3.51
C MET A 141 20.26 -11.42 3.78
N ASP A 142 21.39 -11.69 4.46
CA ASP A 142 21.84 -13.05 4.73
C ASP A 142 20.85 -13.85 5.60
N HIS A 143 20.17 -13.17 6.53
CA HIS A 143 19.14 -13.80 7.34
C HIS A 143 17.91 -14.20 6.50
N VAL A 144 17.43 -13.28 5.66
CA VAL A 144 16.31 -13.53 4.74
C VAL A 144 16.59 -14.75 3.85
N ARG A 145 17.83 -14.92 3.37
CA ARG A 145 18.21 -16.11 2.59
C ARG A 145 18.12 -17.39 3.41
N ARG A 146 18.64 -17.41 4.65
CA ARG A 146 18.61 -18.58 5.53
C ARG A 146 17.19 -18.98 5.92
N GLU A 147 16.34 -18.01 6.24
CA GLU A 147 14.93 -18.26 6.52
C GLU A 147 14.25 -18.88 5.31
N LEU A 148 14.43 -18.29 4.13
CA LEU A 148 13.84 -18.83 2.91
C LEU A 148 14.34 -20.26 2.59
N GLU A 149 15.62 -20.54 2.80
CA GLU A 149 16.20 -21.89 2.67
C GLU A 149 15.55 -22.88 3.65
N MET A 150 15.36 -22.49 4.91
CA MET A 150 14.67 -23.30 5.92
C MET A 150 13.23 -23.63 5.47
N TRP A 151 12.47 -22.61 5.09
CA TRP A 151 11.08 -22.78 4.64
C TRP A 151 10.97 -23.65 3.38
N ARG A 152 11.88 -23.48 2.41
CA ARG A 152 11.90 -24.29 1.17
C ARG A 152 12.39 -25.72 1.37
N ALA A 153 13.19 -25.98 2.41
CA ALA A 153 13.57 -27.33 2.80
C ALA A 153 12.38 -28.08 3.42
N ALA A 154 11.61 -27.39 4.26
CA ALA A 154 10.45 -27.95 4.96
C ALA A 154 9.20 -28.06 4.06
N PHE A 155 8.97 -27.09 3.18
CA PHE A 155 7.73 -26.98 2.41
C PHE A 155 7.98 -26.76 0.92
N ASP A 156 7.12 -27.34 0.11
CA ASP A 156 6.88 -26.89 -1.25
C ASP A 156 5.68 -25.93 -1.22
N PHE A 157 5.89 -24.65 -1.49
CA PHE A 157 4.91 -23.61 -1.14
C PHE A 157 4.73 -22.53 -2.20
N GLU A 158 3.61 -21.84 -2.10
CA GLU A 158 3.26 -20.67 -2.91
C GLU A 158 2.75 -19.54 -2.01
N PHE A 159 2.95 -18.29 -2.46
CA PHE A 159 2.35 -17.09 -1.86
C PHE A 159 1.33 -16.48 -2.83
N SER A 160 0.21 -16.03 -2.29
CA SER A 160 -0.73 -15.15 -2.96
C SER A 160 -0.81 -13.82 -2.21
N VAL A 161 -0.40 -12.72 -2.85
CA VAL A 161 -0.59 -11.38 -2.29
C VAL A 161 -2.02 -10.95 -2.58
N GLU A 162 -2.84 -10.88 -1.53
CA GLU A 162 -4.26 -10.60 -1.62
C GLU A 162 -4.54 -9.09 -1.63
N ASP A 163 -3.80 -8.30 -0.83
CA ASP A 163 -3.88 -6.84 -0.81
C ASP A 163 -2.50 -6.19 -0.64
N LEU A 164 -2.37 -4.97 -1.17
CA LEU A 164 -1.27 -4.05 -0.90
C LEU A 164 -1.84 -2.68 -0.54
N ILE A 165 -1.44 -2.18 0.63
CA ILE A 165 -1.92 -0.91 1.17
C ILE A 165 -0.69 -0.06 1.45
N ALA A 166 -0.51 1.00 0.67
CA ALA A 166 0.58 1.95 0.85
C ALA A 166 0.12 3.18 1.63
N GLN A 167 0.97 3.63 2.54
CA GLN A 167 0.85 4.94 3.19
C GLN A 167 2.24 5.45 3.54
N ASP A 168 2.53 6.68 3.12
CA ASP A 168 3.84 7.31 3.30
C ASP A 168 4.97 6.41 2.77
N ASP A 169 5.92 6.06 3.63
CA ASP A 169 7.06 5.19 3.33
C ASP A 169 6.78 3.71 3.65
N ARG A 170 5.53 3.32 3.90
CA ARG A 170 5.17 1.96 4.30
C ARG A 170 4.20 1.30 3.34
N VAL A 171 4.37 0.00 3.17
CA VAL A 171 3.47 -0.87 2.40
C VAL A 171 3.12 -2.09 3.24
N CYS A 172 1.84 -2.25 3.52
CA CYS A 172 1.28 -3.44 4.15
C CYS A 172 0.84 -4.44 3.07
N ALA A 173 1.40 -5.64 3.11
CA ALA A 173 1.01 -6.76 2.26
C ALA A 173 0.20 -7.76 3.09
N ARG A 174 -1.05 -8.00 2.68
CA ARG A 174 -1.85 -9.12 3.19
C ARG A 174 -1.72 -10.28 2.23
N TRP A 175 -1.39 -11.45 2.74
CA TRP A 175 -1.07 -12.60 1.91
C TRP A 175 -1.64 -13.90 2.46
N PHE A 176 -1.88 -14.83 1.53
CA PHE A 176 -2.20 -16.21 1.79
C PHE A 176 -1.02 -17.09 1.39
N TRP A 177 -0.69 -18.06 2.23
CA TRP A 177 0.37 -19.01 1.99
C TRP A 177 -0.18 -20.44 2.07
N THR A 178 0.26 -21.29 1.14
CA THR A 178 -0.09 -22.71 1.12
C THR A 178 1.15 -23.52 0.83
N GLY A 179 1.28 -24.67 1.47
CA GLY A 179 2.45 -25.53 1.30
C GLY A 179 2.19 -27.00 1.55
N THR A 180 3.02 -27.84 0.93
CA THR A 180 3.09 -29.28 1.20
C THR A 180 4.28 -29.58 2.08
N HIS A 181 4.05 -30.19 3.25
CA HIS A 181 5.09 -30.51 4.24
C HIS A 181 5.95 -31.68 3.76
N LYS A 182 7.15 -31.37 3.24
CA LYS A 182 8.04 -32.33 2.54
C LYS A 182 9.37 -32.58 3.25
N GLY A 183 9.75 -31.74 4.21
CA GLY A 183 10.96 -31.86 5.01
C GLY A 183 10.69 -31.62 6.49
N ASP A 184 11.68 -31.83 7.34
CA ASP A 184 11.57 -31.50 8.76
C ASP A 184 11.31 -30.00 8.94
N PHE A 185 10.37 -29.66 9.82
CA PHE A 185 10.12 -28.29 10.21
C PHE A 185 10.12 -28.15 11.73
N LEU A 186 11.14 -27.48 12.27
CA LEU A 186 11.30 -27.25 13.71
C LEU A 186 11.24 -28.56 14.53
N GLY A 187 11.77 -29.66 13.99
CA GLY A 187 11.79 -30.98 14.63
C GLY A 187 10.52 -31.82 14.40
N ILE A 188 9.57 -31.34 13.59
CA ILE A 188 8.38 -32.10 13.18
C ILE A 188 8.70 -32.78 11.85
N PRO A 189 8.73 -34.13 11.78
CA PRO A 189 9.01 -34.84 10.54
C PRO A 189 7.92 -34.61 9.48
N ALA A 190 8.34 -34.56 8.22
CA ALA A 190 7.44 -34.50 7.07
C ALA A 190 6.48 -35.69 6.99
N ASP A 191 5.26 -35.41 6.57
CA ASP A 191 4.23 -36.43 6.32
C ASP A 191 3.43 -36.19 5.02
N GLY A 192 3.85 -35.20 4.23
CA GLY A 192 3.25 -34.89 2.93
C GLY A 192 1.92 -34.16 3.01
N ARG A 193 1.46 -33.74 4.20
CA ARG A 193 0.17 -33.04 4.32
C ARG A 193 0.24 -31.64 3.70
N LYS A 194 -0.90 -31.17 3.21
CA LYS A 194 -1.07 -29.77 2.80
C LYS A 194 -1.50 -28.93 3.98
N VAL A 195 -0.88 -27.78 4.12
CA VAL A 195 -1.12 -26.80 5.17
C VAL A 195 -1.26 -25.42 4.56
N SER A 196 -1.92 -24.52 5.28
CA SER A 196 -2.06 -23.14 4.85
C SER A 196 -2.03 -22.19 6.04
N MET A 197 -1.67 -20.93 5.77
CA MET A 197 -1.75 -19.86 6.76
C MET A 197 -2.03 -18.53 6.08
N THR A 198 -2.51 -17.59 6.87
CA THR A 198 -2.61 -16.18 6.47
C THR A 198 -1.56 -15.38 7.20
N GLY A 199 -1.17 -14.27 6.59
CA GLY A 199 -0.26 -13.34 7.22
C GLY A 199 -0.37 -11.95 6.65
N THR A 200 0.29 -11.04 7.34
CA THR A 200 0.48 -9.67 6.96
C THR A 200 1.93 -9.30 7.17
N THR A 201 2.52 -8.60 6.22
CA THR A 201 3.87 -8.05 6.36
C THR A 201 3.83 -6.57 6.07
N VAL A 202 4.30 -5.75 7.00
CA VAL A 202 4.49 -4.32 6.77
C VAL A 202 5.94 -4.11 6.36
N PHE A 203 6.17 -3.48 5.23
CA PHE A 203 7.50 -3.05 4.80
C PHE A 203 7.65 -1.55 4.94
N ARG A 204 8.84 -1.10 5.36
CA ARG A 204 9.26 0.29 5.17
C ARG A 204 10.14 0.37 3.93
N CYS A 205 9.81 1.26 3.01
CA CYS A 205 10.59 1.55 1.81
C CYS A 205 11.56 2.72 2.06
N GLY A 206 12.76 2.62 1.52
CA GLY A 206 13.72 3.73 1.47
C GLY A 206 13.36 4.74 0.39
N GLY A 207 14.04 5.90 0.39
CA GLY A 207 13.84 6.92 -0.65
C GLY A 207 14.28 6.49 -2.06
N ASP A 208 14.98 5.37 -2.18
CA ASP A 208 15.32 4.70 -3.43
C ASP A 208 14.31 3.61 -3.83
N GLY A 209 13.20 3.48 -3.09
CA GLY A 209 12.13 2.50 -3.32
C GLY A 209 12.42 1.10 -2.76
N LYS A 210 13.61 0.84 -2.23
CA LYS A 210 13.99 -0.50 -1.72
C LYS A 210 13.41 -0.79 -0.36
N LEU A 211 13.17 -2.05 -0.05
CA LEU A 211 12.73 -2.51 1.26
C LEU A 211 13.86 -2.29 2.27
N ALA A 212 13.62 -1.44 3.27
CA ALA A 212 14.57 -1.10 4.31
C ALA A 212 14.27 -1.84 5.63
N GLU A 213 13.00 -2.12 5.92
CA GLU A 213 12.58 -2.92 7.07
C GLU A 213 11.33 -3.74 6.74
N GLY A 214 11.12 -4.86 7.45
CA GLY A 214 9.90 -5.65 7.35
C GLY A 214 9.46 -6.23 8.69
N TRP A 215 8.19 -6.04 9.02
CA TRP A 215 7.51 -6.60 10.20
C TRP A 215 6.54 -7.67 9.77
N TRP A 216 6.83 -8.92 10.14
CA TRP A 216 6.03 -10.09 9.77
C TRP A 216 5.05 -10.43 10.89
N GLU A 217 3.81 -10.73 10.53
CA GLU A 217 2.79 -11.25 11.44
C GLU A 217 1.99 -12.32 10.72
N TYR A 218 2.01 -13.56 11.19
CA TYR A 218 1.36 -14.68 10.50
C TYR A 218 0.91 -15.77 11.47
N ASP A 219 -0.04 -16.60 11.03
CA ASP A 219 -0.66 -17.65 11.83
C ASP A 219 0.26 -18.86 12.05
N ARG A 220 1.39 -18.64 12.73
CA ARG A 220 2.36 -19.69 13.07
C ARG A 220 1.75 -20.74 13.98
N LEU A 221 0.89 -20.35 14.93
CA LEU A 221 0.23 -21.29 15.83
C LEU A 221 -0.74 -22.20 15.08
N GLY A 222 -1.56 -21.65 14.19
CA GLY A 222 -2.45 -22.43 13.33
C GLY A 222 -1.71 -23.36 12.38
N LEU A 223 -0.53 -22.95 11.87
CA LEU A 223 0.36 -23.86 11.15
C LEU A 223 0.85 -25.01 12.05
N MET A 224 1.34 -24.72 13.25
CA MET A 224 1.82 -25.75 14.19
C MET A 224 0.72 -26.74 14.57
N ALA A 225 -0.51 -26.26 14.78
CA ALA A 225 -1.68 -27.11 15.01
C ALA A 225 -1.95 -28.04 13.82
N GLN A 226 -1.92 -27.53 12.59
CA GLN A 226 -2.09 -28.35 11.39
C GLN A 226 -0.99 -29.40 11.21
N LEU A 227 0.21 -29.18 11.74
CA LEU A 227 1.31 -30.15 11.74
C LEU A 227 1.24 -31.17 12.89
N GLY A 228 0.27 -31.06 13.79
CA GLY A 228 0.09 -31.95 14.94
C GLY A 228 0.98 -31.62 16.15
N ALA A 229 1.61 -30.44 16.18
CA ALA A 229 2.50 -30.05 17.28
C ALA A 229 1.78 -29.86 18.63
N LEU A 230 0.45 -29.70 18.60
CA LEU A 230 -0.38 -29.46 19.77
C LEU A 230 -1.14 -30.72 20.23
N ASP A 231 -1.05 -31.84 19.51
CA ASP A 231 -1.84 -33.05 19.77
C ASP A 231 -1.64 -33.61 21.19
N ASP A 232 -0.44 -33.45 21.75
CA ASP A 232 -0.11 -33.91 23.10
C ASP A 232 -0.58 -32.94 24.21
N LEU A 233 -0.93 -31.69 23.88
CA LEU A 233 -1.48 -30.70 24.83
C LEU A 233 -3.01 -30.82 24.98
N GLU A 234 -3.66 -31.54 24.05
CA GLU A 234 -5.12 -31.77 24.05
C GLU A 234 -5.53 -33.09 24.75
N ARG A 235 -4.56 -33.85 25.28
CA ARG A 235 -4.78 -35.08 26.06
C ARG A 235 -4.91 -34.82 27.55
#